data_AF-A0A1C0BWF6-F1
#
_entry.id   AF-A0A1C0BWF6-F1
#
_cell.length_a   1.000
_cell.length_b   1.000
_cell.length_c   1.000
_cell.angle_alpha   90.00
_cell.angle_beta   90.00
_cell.angle_gamma   90.00
#
_symmetry.space_group_name_H-M   'P 1'
#
loop_
_entity.id
_entity.type
_entity.pdbx_description
1 polymer ?
#
loop_
_entity_poly.entity_id
_entity_poly.type
_entity_poly.pdbx_seq_one_letter_code
_entity_poly.pdbx_strand_id
1 'polypeptide(L)' 'MKVVEEALLLNHLKSALQLTEEHDEILIKRGEGEPVMMMTLAKYNEIKAQAYRAKASGEGYAD' A
#
# COMPACT_ATOMS: atom_id res chain seq x y z
N MET A 1 8.41 0.32 1.90
CA MET A 1 7.86 -0.01 0.55
C MET A 1 8.84 -0.75 -0.36
N LYS A 2 8.51 -2.00 -0.72
CA LYS A 2 9.20 -2.78 -1.77
C LYS A 2 8.50 -2.56 -3.12
N VAL A 3 9.25 -2.50 -4.23
CA VAL A 3 8.67 -2.31 -5.58
C VAL A 3 8.79 -3.59 -6.40
N VAL A 4 7.71 -3.98 -7.08
CA VAL A 4 7.60 -5.21 -7.89
C VAL A 4 6.84 -4.95 -9.20
N GLU A 5 7.01 -5.82 -10.19
CA GLU A 5 6.31 -5.76 -11.48
C GLU A 5 4.95 -6.48 -11.43
N GLU A 6 3.99 -6.05 -12.25
CA GLU A 6 2.62 -6.59 -12.34
C GLU A 6 2.57 -8.11 -12.60
N ALA A 7 3.57 -8.65 -13.30
CA ALA A 7 3.69 -10.08 -13.55
C ALA A 7 3.71 -10.92 -12.25
N LEU A 8 4.21 -10.35 -11.14
CA LEU A 8 4.20 -11.01 -9.83
C LEU A 8 2.77 -11.23 -9.33
N LEU A 9 1.88 -10.26 -9.53
CA LEU A 9 0.48 -10.37 -9.14
C LEU A 9 -0.26 -11.40 -10.00
N LEU A 10 -0.06 -11.34 -11.31
CA LEU A 10 -0.79 -12.17 -12.28
C LEU A 10 -0.37 -13.64 -12.23
N ASN A 11 0.93 -13.91 -12.08
CA ASN A 11 1.46 -15.27 -12.19
C ASN A 11 1.80 -15.90 -10.83
N HIS A 12 2.02 -15.09 -9.79
CA HIS A 12 2.57 -15.55 -8.51
C HIS A 12 1.91 -14.88 -7.30
N LEU A 13 0.57 -14.87 -7.26
CA LEU A 13 -0.21 -14.23 -6.19
C LEU A 13 0.24 -14.65 -4.78
N LYS A 14 0.58 -15.91 -4.55
CA LYS A 14 1.08 -16.39 -3.24
C LYS A 14 2.37 -15.66 -2.82
N SER A 15 3.30 -15.45 -3.76
CA SER A 15 4.54 -14.71 -3.50
C SER A 15 4.27 -13.22 -3.26
N ALA A 16 3.32 -12.63 -3.99
CA ALA A 16 2.89 -11.25 -3.75
C ALA A 16 2.30 -11.07 -2.34
N LEU A 17 1.45 -12.00 -1.90
CA LEU A 17 0.89 -12.00 -0.53
C LEU A 17 1.99 -12.15 0.53
N GLN A 18 2.90 -13.11 0.35
CA GLN A 18 4.01 -13.32 1.29
C GLN A 18 4.91 -12.08 1.39
N LEU A 19 5.25 -11.46 0.26
CA LEU A 19 6.02 -10.20 0.25
C LEU A 19 5.28 -9.04 0.90
N THR A 20 3.94 -9.01 0.80
CA THR A 20 3.11 -8.00 1.46
C THR A 20 3.14 -8.19 2.98
N GLU A 21 3.07 -9.43 3.47
CA GLU A 21 3.22 -9.74 4.90
C GLU A 21 4.63 -9.44 5.41
N GLU A 22 5.68 -9.70 4.62
CA GLU A 22 7.09 -9.47 5.02
C GLU A 22 7.48 -7.99 5.06
N HIS A 23 6.89 -7.15 4.21
CA HIS A 23 7.28 -5.75 4.03
C HIS A 23 6.22 -4.74 4.47
N ASP A 24 5.09 -5.20 5.02
CA ASP A 24 3.85 -4.47 5.32
C ASP A 24 3.14 -3.84 4.10
N GLU A 25 3.89 -3.47 3.06
CA GLU A 25 3.42 -2.83 1.86
C GLU A 25 4.36 -3.10 0.67
N ILE A 26 3.76 -3.30 -0.50
CA ILE A 26 4.46 -3.42 -1.78
C ILE A 26 3.79 -2.52 -2.83
N LEU A 27 4.60 -1.90 -3.67
CA LEU A 27 4.18 -1.12 -4.83
C LEU A 27 4.31 -1.97 -6.09
N ILE A 28 3.21 -2.14 -6.81
CA ILE A 28 3.11 -2.93 -8.03
C ILE A 28 3.09 -1.97 -9.22
N LYS A 29 4.15 -1.99 -10.00
CA LYS A 29 4.23 -1.28 -11.29
C LYS A 29 3.40 -2.02 -12.32
N ARG A 30 2.44 -1.32 -12.91
CA ARG A 30 1.58 -1.85 -13.96
C ARG A 30 2.15 -1.50 -15.32
N GLY A 31 2.04 -2.43 -16.28
CA GLY A 31 2.48 -2.18 -17.65
C GLY A 31 1.67 -1.08 -18.32
N GLU A 32 0.38 -1.00 -17.96
CA GLU A 32 -0.55 0.05 -18.38
C GLU A 32 -1.32 0.60 -17.17
N GLY A 33 -1.30 1.93 -17.03
CA GLY A 33 -2.04 2.65 -15.99
C GLY A 33 -1.24 2.93 -14.72
N GLU A 34 -1.95 3.43 -13.70
CA GLU A 34 -1.36 3.84 -12.43
C GLU A 34 -0.86 2.63 -11.62
N PRO A 35 0.27 2.77 -10.90
CA PRO A 35 0.76 1.72 -10.02
C PRO A 35 -0.23 1.45 -8.89
N VAL A 36 -0.29 0.20 -8.45
CA VAL A 36 -1.19 -0.24 -7.37
C VAL A 36 -0.37 -0.58 -6.14
N MET A 37 -0.87 -0.18 -4.97
CA MET A 37 -0.26 -0.51 -3.69
C MET A 37 -1.03 -1.65 -3.03
N MET A 38 -0.33 -2.71 -2.67
CA MET A 38 -0.83 -3.76 -1.78
C MET A 38 -0.21 -3.55 -0.40
N MET A 39 -0.99 -3.73 0.66
CA MET A 39 -0.54 -3.60 2.04
C MET A 39 -1.31 -4.55 2.95
N THR A 40 -0.74 -4.85 4.12
CA THR A 40 -1.43 -5.61 5.15
C THR A 40 -2.62 -4.82 5.71
N LEU A 41 -3.63 -5.53 6.21
CA LEU A 41 -4.79 -4.89 6.84
C LEU A 41 -4.38 -4.07 8.07
N ALA A 42 -3.38 -4.54 8.82
CA ALA A 42 -2.83 -3.82 9.95
C ALA A 42 -2.26 -2.47 9.50
N LYS A 43 -1.40 -2.47 8.47
CA LYS A 43 -0.79 -1.26 7.92
C LYS A 43 -1.83 -0.27 7.39
N TYR A 44 -2.83 -0.77 6.67
CA TYR A 44 -3.95 0.05 6.20
C TYR A 44 -4.68 0.75 7.35
N ASN A 45 -4.98 0.02 8.42
CA ASN A 45 -5.68 0.56 9.59
C ASN A 45 -4.83 1.60 10.34
N GLU A 46 -3.51 1.42 10.41
CA GLU A 46 -2.60 2.42 10.98
C GLU A 46 -2.64 3.73 10.20
N ILE A 47 -2.47 3.66 8.88
CA ILE A 47 -2.49 4.84 7.98
C ILE A 47 -3.85 5.53 8.08
N LYS A 48 -4.93 4.76 8.03
CA LYS A 48 -6.30 5.26 8.16
C LYS A 48 -6.51 5.99 9.50
N ALA A 49 -6.04 5.40 10.61
CA ALA A 49 -6.14 6.03 11.93
C ALA A 49 -5.29 7.30 12.06
N GLN A 50 -4.13 7.36 11.40
CA GLN A 50 -3.32 8.58 11.33
C GLN A 50 -4.04 9.68 10.53
N ALA A 51 -4.61 9.34 9.38
CA ALA A 51 -5.36 10.29 8.55
C ALA A 51 -6.59 10.87 9.28
N TYR A 52 -7.34 10.03 10.01
CA TYR A 52 -8.45 10.52 10.83
C TYR A 52 -8.00 11.41 11.98
N ARG A 53 -6.88 11.08 12.63
CA ARG A 53 -6.31 11.92 13.69
C ARG A 53 -5.87 13.28 13.16
N ALA A 54 -5.16 13.32 12.04
CA ALA A 54 -4.75 14.56 11.38
C ALA A 54 -5.96 15.43 10.96
N LYS A 55 -7.00 14.79 10.40
CA LYS A 55 -8.25 15.49 10.04
C LYS A 55 -8.99 16.01 11.27
N ALA A 56 -8.97 15.29 12.38
CA ALA A 56 -9.62 15.70 13.62
C ALA A 56 -8.82 16.77 14.40
N SER A 57 -7.49 16.79 14.27
CA SER A 57 -6.62 17.78 14.91
C SER A 57 -6.54 19.11 14.16
N GLY A 58 -7.01 19.18 12.91
CA GLY A 58 -6.94 20.38 12.07
C GLY A 58 -5.56 20.65 11.47
N GLU A 59 -4.60 19.73 11.63
CA GLU A 59 -3.28 19.83 10.99
C GLU A 59 -3.34 19.22 9.59
N GLY A 60 -3.27 20.08 8.56
CA GLY A 60 -3.15 19.66 7.16
C GLY A 60 -3.98 20.46 6.15
N TYR A 61 -4.80 21.40 6.59
CA TYR A 61 -5.42 22.42 5.72
C TYR A 61 -4.80 23.79 6.03
N ALA A 62 -3.48 23.89 5.87
CA ALA A 62 -2.91 25.16 5.44
C ALA A 62 -2.93 25.08 3.91
N ASP A 63 -3.66 26.01 3.29
CA ASP A 63 -3.74 26.22 1.83
C ASP A 63 -2.40 26.06 1.11
#